data_AF-A0A059FHN4-F1
#
_entry.id   AF-A0A059FHN4-F1
#
_cell.length_a   1.000
_cell.length_b   1.000
_cell.length_c   1.000
_cell.angle_alpha   90.00
_cell.angle_beta   90.00
_cell.angle_gamma   90.00
#
_symmetry.space_group_name_H-M   'P 1'
#
loop_
_entity.id
_entity.type
_entity.pdbx_description
1 polymer ?
#
loop_
_entity_poly.entity_id
_entity_poly.type
_entity_poly.pdbx_seq_one_letter_code
_entity_poly.pdbx_strand_id
1 'polypeptide(L)'
;MQKYEKGVNRVSAGRLFEIASVLGVPITYFFEGAEGFVEHENAQFAEDGSDAHAPVMNTETLDLIAAFQKIEDTSLRKSLLNTVRAAASAFDPKLQD
;
A
#
# COMPACT_ATOMS: atom_id res chain seq x y z
N MET A 1 2.43 -28.54 23.61
CA MET A 1 1.16 -28.24 22.92
C MET A 1 0.68 -26.86 23.35
N GLN A 2 1.36 -25.80 22.92
CA GLN A 2 1.01 -24.40 23.25
C GLN A 2 1.52 -23.45 22.14
N LYS A 3 1.46 -23.94 20.89
CA LYS A 3 1.82 -23.19 19.68
C LYS A 3 0.66 -23.05 18.70
N TYR A 4 -0.47 -23.72 18.96
CA TYR A 4 -1.71 -23.63 18.17
C TYR A 4 -2.74 -22.66 18.77
N GLU A 5 -2.55 -22.21 20.02
CA GLU A 5 -3.46 -21.25 20.67
C GLU A 5 -3.13 -19.78 20.36
N LYS A 6 -1.95 -19.50 19.79
CA LYS A 6 -1.51 -18.12 19.48
C LYS A 6 -1.80 -17.68 18.04
N GLY A 7 -2.41 -18.50 17.19
CA GLY A 7 -2.95 -18.08 15.90
C GLY A 7 -1.97 -17.55 14.84
N VAL A 8 -0.65 -17.68 15.03
CA VAL A 8 0.35 -17.10 14.09
C VAL A 8 0.66 -18.06 12.93
N ASN A 9 -0.34 -18.46 12.16
CA ASN A 9 -0.12 -19.13 10.87
C ASN A 9 -0.28 -18.11 9.74
N ARG A 10 0.83 -17.76 9.10
CA ARG A 10 0.84 -16.86 7.94
C ARG A 10 0.53 -17.66 6.68
N VAL A 11 -0.42 -17.17 5.90
CA VAL A 11 -0.71 -17.66 4.55
C VAL A 11 -0.34 -16.56 3.56
N SER A 12 0.31 -16.91 2.46
CA SER A 12 0.60 -15.93 1.41
C SER A 12 -0.70 -15.47 0.75
N ALA A 13 -0.74 -14.22 0.28
CA ALA A 13 -1.93 -13.67 -0.38
C ALA A 13 -2.36 -14.51 -1.61
N GLY A 14 -1.38 -15.04 -2.37
CA GLY A 14 -1.65 -15.93 -3.50
C GLY A 14 -2.32 -17.23 -3.07
N ARG A 15 -1.86 -17.85 -1.97
CA ARG A 15 -2.48 -19.08 -1.47
C ARG A 15 -3.87 -18.83 -0.89
N LEU A 16 -4.07 -17.71 -0.21
CA LEU A 16 -5.38 -17.31 0.29
C LEU A 16 -6.38 -17.06 -0.86
N PHE A 17 -5.92 -16.48 -1.96
CA PHE A 17 -6.72 -16.28 -3.17
C PHE A 17 -7.13 -17.59 -3.84
N GLU A 18 -6.23 -18.57 -3.95
CA GLU A 18 -6.56 -19.92 -4.43
C GLU A 18 -7.63 -20.59 -3.55
N ILE A 19 -7.49 -20.47 -2.22
CA ILE A 19 -8.45 -21.03 -1.26
C ILE A 19 -9.83 -20.36 -1.43
N ALA A 20 -9.88 -19.03 -1.55
CA ALA A 20 -11.11 -18.29 -1.81
C ALA A 20 -11.80 -18.75 -3.12
N SER A 21 -11.00 -18.98 -4.16
CA SER A 21 -11.48 -19.46 -5.46
C SER A 21 -12.08 -20.88 -5.37
N VAL A 22 -11.44 -21.79 -4.64
CA VAL A 22 -11.94 -23.16 -4.42
C VAL A 22 -13.24 -23.16 -3.61
N LEU A 23 -13.33 -22.28 -2.61
CA LEU A 23 -14.51 -22.17 -1.75
C LEU A 23 -15.65 -21.36 -2.37
N GLY A 24 -15.42 -20.72 -3.53
CA GLY A 24 -16.44 -19.93 -4.22
C GLY A 24 -16.83 -18.65 -3.48
N VAL A 25 -15.96 -18.14 -2.59
CA VAL A 25 -16.21 -16.92 -1.81
C VAL A 25 -15.24 -15.81 -2.21
N PRO A 26 -15.63 -14.53 -2.11
CA PRO A 26 -14.70 -13.42 -2.27
C PRO A 26 -13.55 -13.50 -1.24
N ILE A 27 -12.33 -13.12 -1.62
CA ILE A 27 -11.18 -13.12 -0.72
C ILE A 27 -11.39 -12.24 0.53
N THR A 28 -12.24 -11.22 0.43
CA THR A 28 -12.64 -10.34 1.54
C THR A 28 -13.37 -11.07 2.66
N TYR A 29 -13.97 -12.22 2.39
CA TYR A 29 -14.64 -13.07 3.39
C TYR A 29 -13.70 -13.46 4.54
N PHE A 30 -12.40 -13.68 4.25
CA PHE A 30 -11.40 -14.05 5.27
C PHE A 30 -10.95 -12.89 6.15
N PHE A 31 -11.34 -11.66 5.82
CA PHE A 31 -10.97 -10.45 6.55
C PHE A 31 -12.15 -9.84 7.32
N GLU A 32 -13.34 -10.42 7.21
CA GLU A 32 -14.51 -9.99 7.97
C GLU A 32 -14.28 -10.25 9.48
N GLY A 33 -14.29 -9.17 10.28
CA GLY A 33 -13.96 -9.23 11.71
C GLY A 33 -12.46 -9.22 12.05
N ALA A 34 -11.58 -9.07 11.05
CA ALA A 34 -10.14 -8.93 11.27
C ALA A 34 -9.71 -7.51 11.67
N GLU A 35 -10.63 -6.53 11.67
CA GLU A 35 -10.36 -5.11 11.95
C GLU A 35 -9.67 -4.90 13.31
N GLY A 36 -10.04 -5.68 14.34
CA GLY A 36 -9.41 -5.61 15.67
C GLY A 36 -8.05 -6.33 15.80
N PHE A 37 -7.67 -7.17 14.84
CA PHE A 37 -6.36 -7.85 14.84
C PHE A 37 -5.27 -7.01 14.17
N VAL A 38 -5.64 -6.19 13.19
CA VAL A 38 -4.72 -5.31 12.45
C VAL A 38 -4.17 -4.19 13.36
N GLU A 39 -4.93 -3.69 14.33
CA GLU A 39 -4.45 -2.71 15.31
C GLU A 39 -3.39 -3.30 16.26
N HIS A 40 -3.56 -4.57 16.69
CA HIS A 40 -2.62 -5.24 17.58
C HIS A 40 -1.31 -5.65 16.90
N GLU A 41 -1.35 -5.99 15.61
CA GLU A 41 -0.13 -6.23 14.83
C GLU A 41 0.59 -4.92 14.48
N ASN A 42 -0.11 -3.84 14.09
CA ASN A 42 0.54 -2.55 13.79
C ASN A 42 1.40 -2.00 14.94
N ALA A 43 1.00 -2.24 16.19
CA ALA A 43 1.81 -1.88 17.37
C ALA A 43 3.09 -2.73 17.54
N GLN A 44 3.16 -3.91 16.93
CA GLN A 44 4.31 -4.83 16.99
C GLN A 44 5.21 -4.77 15.74
N PHE A 45 4.76 -4.12 14.66
CA PHE A 45 5.51 -3.94 13.41
C PHE A 45 6.32 -2.62 13.35
N ALA A 46 6.33 -1.81 14.41
CA ALA A 46 7.09 -0.55 14.45
C ALA A 46 8.60 -0.73 14.68
N GLU A 47 9.05 -1.95 15.02
CA GLU A 47 10.44 -2.23 15.34
C GLU A 47 11.00 -3.16 14.25
N ASP A 48 11.86 -2.60 13.38
CA ASP A 48 12.74 -3.29 12.42
C ASP A 48 12.20 -3.48 10.98
N GLY A 49 12.51 -2.50 10.13
CA GLY A 49 12.35 -2.61 8.68
C GLY A 49 12.27 -1.27 7.97
N SER A 50 13.43 -0.65 7.75
CA SER A 50 13.70 0.46 6.83
C SER A 50 12.58 0.85 5.84
N ASP A 51 12.08 2.08 6.00
CA ASP A 51 11.61 2.97 4.94
C ASP A 51 10.58 2.40 3.95
N ALA A 52 9.41 2.08 4.48
CA ALA A 52 8.16 2.25 3.75
C ALA A 52 7.20 2.98 4.68
N HIS A 53 7.44 4.28 4.88
CA HIS A 53 6.34 5.17 5.20
C HIS A 53 5.24 4.85 4.18
N ALA A 54 4.17 4.16 4.61
CA ALA A 54 2.91 4.21 3.89
C ALA A 54 2.72 5.70 3.56
N PRO A 55 2.63 6.08 2.27
CA PRO A 55 2.56 7.48 1.92
C PRO A 55 1.41 8.05 2.75
N VAL A 56 1.73 8.96 3.65
CA VAL A 56 0.70 9.65 4.40
C VAL A 56 -0.12 10.33 3.31
N MET A 57 -1.30 9.78 3.01
CA MET A 57 -2.16 10.25 1.93
C MET A 57 -2.77 11.55 2.41
N ASN A 58 -1.97 12.61 2.31
CA ASN A 58 -2.36 13.96 2.60
C ASN A 58 -3.44 14.37 1.60
N THR A 59 -4.38 15.23 2.02
CA THR A 59 -5.48 15.74 1.18
C THR A 59 -4.96 16.26 -0.17
N GLU A 60 -3.80 16.92 -0.16
CA GLU A 60 -3.13 17.44 -1.36
C GLU A 60 -2.76 16.34 -2.37
N THR A 61 -2.30 15.18 -1.90
CA THR A 61 -1.97 14.05 -2.77
C THR A 61 -3.22 13.45 -3.42
N LEU A 62 -4.33 13.40 -2.68
CA LEU A 62 -5.61 12.92 -3.20
C LEU A 62 -6.18 13.87 -4.25
N ASP A 63 -6.11 15.17 -4.00
CA ASP A 63 -6.55 16.19 -4.96
C ASP A 63 -5.73 16.14 -6.25
N LEU A 64 -4.41 15.94 -6.13
CA LEU A 64 -3.52 15.75 -7.28
C LEU A 64 -3.91 14.52 -8.11
N ILE A 65 -4.17 13.38 -7.45
CA ILE A 65 -4.60 12.15 -8.13
C ILE A 65 -5.94 12.38 -8.85
N ALA A 66 -6.91 12.98 -8.17
CA ALA A 66 -8.24 13.25 -8.73
C ALA A 66 -8.18 14.21 -9.93
N ALA A 67 -7.36 15.27 -9.86
CA ALA A 67 -7.15 16.18 -10.97
C ALA A 67 -6.42 15.51 -12.14
N PHE A 68 -5.39 14.71 -11.87
CA PHE A 68 -4.61 14.02 -12.90
C PHE A 68 -5.43 12.98 -13.66
N GLN A 69 -6.36 12.29 -12.98
CA GLN A 69 -7.26 11.32 -13.62
C GLN A 69 -8.27 11.95 -14.60
N LYS A 70 -8.63 13.23 -14.43
CA LYS A 70 -9.54 13.95 -15.33
C LYS A 70 -8.91 14.31 -16.68
N ILE A 71 -7.60 14.17 -16.83
CA ILE A 71 -6.89 14.49 -18.07
C ILE A 71 -7.01 13.30 -19.02
N GLU A 72 -7.82 13.41 -20.06
CA GLU A 72 -7.99 12.32 -21.03
C GLU A 72 -6.75 12.14 -21.93
N ASP A 73 -6.11 13.24 -22.33
CA ASP A 73 -4.92 13.22 -23.16
C ASP A 73 -3.73 12.52 -22.46
N THR A 74 -3.29 11.41 -23.05
CA THR A 74 -2.19 10.59 -22.54
C THR A 74 -0.83 11.25 -22.74
N SER A 75 -0.65 12.03 -23.81
CA SER A 75 0.58 12.79 -24.08
C SER A 75 0.77 13.90 -23.04
N LEU A 76 -0.31 14.63 -22.73
CA LEU A 76 -0.32 15.67 -21.71
C LEU A 76 0.00 15.10 -20.32
N ARG A 77 -0.62 13.98 -19.92
CA ARG A 77 -0.31 13.29 -18.66
C ARG A 77 1.16 12.90 -18.54
N LYS A 78 1.77 12.38 -19.61
CA LYS A 78 3.20 12.03 -19.63
C LYS A 78 4.09 13.25 -19.48
N SER A 79 3.76 14.34 -20.16
CA SER A 79 4.50 15.60 -20.07
C SER A 79 4.49 16.17 -18.64
N LEU A 80 3.30 16.25 -18.04
CA LEU A 80 3.12 16.70 -16.65
C LEU A 80 3.88 15.82 -15.66
N LEU A 81 3.79 14.49 -15.81
CA LEU A 81 4.53 13.56 -14.95
C LEU A 81 6.04 13.76 -15.06
N ASN A 82 6.56 14.00 -16.27
CA ASN A 82 7.96 14.31 -16.47
C ASN A 82 8.36 15.65 -15.83
N THR A 83 7.46 16.64 -15.83
CA THR A 83 7.72 17.93 -15.18
C THR A 83 7.79 17.78 -13.67
N VAL A 84 6.85 17.05 -13.07
CA VAL A 84 6.83 16.75 -11.63
C VAL A 84 8.07 15.95 -11.22
N ARG A 85 8.49 14.97 -12.03
CA ARG A 85 9.74 14.23 -11.81
C ARG A 85 10.98 15.12 -11.87
N ALA A 86 11.07 15.98 -12.88
CA ALA A 86 12.20 16.89 -13.02
C ALA A 86 12.28 17.87 -11.85
N ALA A 87 11.14 18.40 -11.39
CA ALA A 87 11.07 19.22 -10.20
C ALA A 87 11.51 18.45 -8.94
N ALA A 88 11.00 17.23 -8.73
CA ALA A 88 11.40 16.39 -7.60
C ALA A 88 12.91 16.07 -7.61
N SER A 89 13.48 15.72 -8.77
CA SER A 89 14.92 15.50 -8.91
C SER A 89 15.76 16.76 -8.66
N ALA A 90 15.24 17.93 -8.99
CA ALA A 90 15.96 19.20 -8.76
C ALA A 90 16.05 19.58 -7.27
N PHE A 91 15.17 19.03 -6.43
CA PHE A 91 15.14 19.25 -4.99
C PHE A 91 15.75 18.09 -4.18
N ASP A 92 16.35 17.09 -4.84
CA ASP A 92 17.06 16.01 -4.14
C ASP A 92 18.43 16.53 -3.67
N PRO A 93 18.66 16.69 -2.34
CA PRO A 93 19.90 17.29 -1.81
C PRO A 93 21.15 16.41 -2.02
N LYS A 94 21.02 15.23 -2.64
CA LYS A 94 22.11 14.26 -2.85
C LYS A 94 22.98 14.52 -4.10
N LEU A 95 22.79 15.64 -4.79
CA LEU A 95 23.51 16.00 -6.03
C LEU A 95 24.27 17.34 -5.96
N GLN A 96 24.45 17.91 -4.76
CA GLN A 96 25.40 19.01 -4.53
C GLN A 96 26.66 18.49 -3.81
N ASP A 97 27.45 17.68 -4.51
CA ASP A 97 28.87 17.44 -4.22
C ASP A 97 29.64 17.49 -5.55
#